data_AF-A0AA38CYM6-F1
#
_entry.id   AF-A0AA38CYM6-F1
#
_cell.length_a   1.000
_cell.length_b   1.000
_cell.length_c   1.000
_cell.angle_alpha   90.00
_cell.angle_beta   90.00
_cell.angle_gamma   90.00
#
_symmetry.space_group_name_H-M   'P 1'
#
loop_
_entity.id
_entity.type
_entity.pdbx_description
1 polymer ?
#
loop_
_entity_poly.entity_id
_entity_poly.type
_entity_poly.pdbx_seq_one_letter_code
_entity_poly.pdbx_strand_id
1 'polypeptide(L)' 'MKLYQQTKDQVIEDFQVDLQNGLTDEKVTQQREKYGENKLPEKKRTLIGRSFLKTSRNLLSLY' A
#
# COMPACT_ATOMS: atom_id res chain seq x y z
N MET A 1 10.32 1.88 -10.94
CA MET A 1 11.11 0.86 -11.67
C MET A 1 10.36 0.51 -12.95
N LYS A 2 11.03 0.46 -14.11
CA LYS A 2 10.39 0.18 -15.41
C LYS A 2 10.52 -1.32 -15.77
N LEU A 3 9.82 -2.17 -15.02
CA LEU A 3 9.88 -3.64 -15.17
C LEU A 3 9.61 -4.13 -16.60
N TYR A 4 8.71 -3.45 -17.31
CA TYR A 4 8.32 -3.77 -18.67
C TYR A 4 9.44 -3.58 -19.72
N GLN A 5 10.58 -3.00 -19.33
CA GLN A 5 11.74 -2.83 -20.21
C GLN A 5 12.83 -3.89 -19.97
N GLN A 6 12.70 -4.71 -18.92
CA GLN A 6 13.65 -5.77 -18.60
C GLN A 6 13.31 -7.05 -19.36
N THR A 7 14.30 -7.93 -19.53
CA THR A 7 14.03 -9.27 -20.08
C THR A 7 13.26 -10.11 -19.06
N LYS A 8 12.57 -11.14 -19.54
CA LYS A 8 11.86 -12.08 -18.65
C LYS A 8 12.80 -12.70 -17.62
N ASP A 9 13.97 -13.14 -18.06
CA ASP A 9 14.94 -13.82 -17.19
C ASP A 9 15.44 -12.91 -16.05
N GLN A 10 15.69 -11.63 -16.35
CA GLN A 10 16.07 -10.64 -15.33
C GLN A 10 14.95 -10.45 -14.30
N VAL A 11 13.69 -10.36 -14.74
CA VAL A 11 12.56 -10.20 -13.81
C VAL A 11 12.37 -11.48 -12.97
N ILE A 12 12.56 -12.66 -13.55
CA ILE A 12 12.48 -13.93 -12.84
C ILE A 12 13.58 -14.03 -11.77
N GLU A 13 14.79 -13.59 -12.09
CA GLU A 13 15.93 -13.55 -11.16
C GLU A 13 15.72 -12.52 -10.04
N ASP A 14 15.32 -11.29 -10.39
CA ASP A 14 15.09 -10.18 -9.45
C ASP A 14 14.01 -10.53 -8.40
N PHE A 15 12.94 -11.20 -8.83
CA PHE A 15 11.85 -11.64 -7.95
C PHE A 15 12.03 -13.07 -7.44
N GLN A 16 13.08 -13.75 -7.90
CA GLN A 16 13.47 -15.12 -7.56
C GLN A 16 12.28 -16.10 -7.60
N VAL A 17 11.57 -16.11 -8.72
CA VAL A 17 10.34 -16.89 -8.94
C VAL A 17 10.69 -18.20 -9.66
N ASP A 18 10.10 -19.32 -9.23
CA ASP A 18 10.11 -20.54 -10.02
C ASP A 18 8.93 -20.50 -11.01
N LEU A 19 9.21 -20.62 -12.31
CA LEU A 19 8.17 -20.57 -13.35
C LEU A 19 7.27 -21.82 -13.40
N GLN A 20 7.75 -22.96 -12.94
CA GLN A 20 7.00 -24.22 -12.93
C GLN A 20 6.14 -24.34 -11.67
N ASN A 21 6.71 -23.97 -10.53
CA ASN A 21 6.11 -24.21 -9.21
C ASN A 21 5.58 -22.94 -8.52
N GLY A 22 5.90 -21.75 -9.04
CA GLY A 22 5.52 -20.47 -8.45
C GLY A 22 6.36 -20.08 -7.24
N LEU A 23 5.76 -19.33 -6.31
CA LEU A 23 6.41 -18.93 -5.06
C LEU A 23 6.02 -19.88 -3.92
N THR A 24 6.98 -20.16 -3.04
CA THR A 24 6.70 -20.88 -1.79
C THR A 24 6.02 -19.96 -0.77
N ASP A 25 5.31 -20.55 0.19
CA ASP A 25 4.60 -19.81 1.25
C ASP A 25 5.53 -18.92 2.09
N GLU A 26 6.75 -19.41 2.37
CA GLU A 26 7.79 -18.64 3.05
C GLU A 26 8.14 -17.38 2.27
N LYS A 27 8.29 -17.51 0.95
CA LYS A 27 8.66 -16.40 0.07
C LYS A 27 7.52 -15.41 -0.12
N VAL A 28 6.28 -15.89 -0.18
CA VAL A 28 5.08 -15.05 -0.16
C VAL A 28 5.05 -14.22 1.12
N THR A 29 5.36 -14.82 2.27
CA THR A 29 5.39 -14.14 3.57
C THR A 29 6.48 -13.07 3.61
N GLN A 30 7.71 -13.42 3.24
CA GLN A 30 8.84 -12.47 3.14
C GLN A 30 8.55 -11.30 2.20
N GLN A 31 7.92 -11.56 1.05
CA GLN A 31 7.55 -10.50 0.11
C GLN A 31 6.43 -9.60 0.68
N ARG A 32 5.43 -10.17 1.37
CA ARG A 32 4.36 -9.41 2.00
C ARG A 32 4.87 -8.52 3.13
N GLU A 33 5.84 -8.99 3.92
CA GLU A 33 6.52 -8.18 4.93
C GLU A 33 7.32 -7.03 4.30
N LYS A 34 8.01 -7.28 3.19
CA LYS A 34 8.84 -6.29 2.50
C LYS A 34 8.05 -5.21 1.77
N TYR A 35 7.00 -5.59 1.04
CA TYR A 35 6.26 -4.70 0.14
C TYR A 35 4.89 -4.29 0.66
N GLY A 36 4.40 -4.95 1.71
CA GLY A 36 3.06 -4.76 2.25
C GLY A 36 1.99 -5.54 1.50
N GLU A 37 0.74 -5.33 1.92
CA GLU A 37 -0.41 -5.94 1.26
C GLU A 37 -0.70 -5.27 -0.09
N ASN A 38 -1.14 -6.07 -1.07
CA ASN A 38 -1.68 -5.56 -2.32
C ASN A 38 -3.09 -4.99 -2.12
N LYS A 39 -3.17 -3.92 -1.34
CA LYS A 39 -4.40 -3.21 -1.03
C LYS A 39 -4.14 -1.72 -1.12
N LEU A 40 -5.06 -1.00 -1.74
CA LEU A 40 -5.00 0.46 -1.76
C LEU A 40 -5.14 0.98 -0.33
N PRO A 41 -4.33 1.98 0.07
CA PRO A 41 -4.43 2.57 1.39
C PRO A 41 -5.83 3.15 1.57
N GLU A 42 -6.49 2.78 2.66
CA GLU A 42 -7.79 3.37 2.98
C GLU A 42 -7.63 4.87 3.23
N LYS A 43 -8.54 5.66 2.67
CA LYS A 43 -8.61 7.08 3.01
C LYS A 43 -8.79 7.16 4.53
N LYS A 44 -7.85 7.81 5.21
CA LYS A 44 -7.95 8.09 6.64
C LYS A 44 -9.32 8.71 6.87
N ARG A 45 -10.20 8.00 7.58
CA ARG A 45 -11.48 8.58 8.02
C ARG A 45 -11.11 9.84 8.80
N THR A 46 -11.45 11.01 8.26
CA THR A 46 -11.44 12.22 9.07
C THR A 46 -12.34 11.91 10.25
N LEU A 47 -11.77 11.82 11.46
CA LEU A 47 -12.55 11.65 12.68
C LEU A 47 -13.69 12.66 12.62
N ILE A 48 -14.92 12.17 12.62
CA ILE A 48 -16.13 12.99 12.46
C ILE A 48 -16.12 14.14 13.50
N GLY A 49 -15.52 13.92 14.68
CA GLY A 49 -15.30 14.93 15.71
C GLY A 49 -14.35 16.10 15.34
N ARG A 50 -13.38 15.93 14.43
CA ARG A 50 -12.53 17.03 13.97
C ARG A 50 -13.31 18.04 13.12
N SER A 51 -14.32 17.58 12.38
CA SER A 51 -15.22 18.46 11.61
C SER A 51 -16.11 19.28 12.55
N PHE A 52 -16.68 18.64 13.58
CA PHE A 52 -17.51 19.29 14.59
C PHE A 52 -16.79 20.44 15.32
N LEU A 53 -15.55 20.22 15.76
CA LEU A 53 -14.73 21.24 16.44
C LEU A 53 -14.27 22.39 15.54
N LYS A 54 -14.33 22.23 14.21
CA LYS A 54 -14.03 23.32 13.26
C LYS A 54 -15.24 24.23 13.09
N THR A 55 -16.43 23.63 13.00
CA THR A 55 -17.69 24.38 12.85
C THR A 55 -18.01 25.21 14.10
N SER A 56 -17.79 24.67 15.31
CA SER A 56 -18.10 25.40 16.56
C SER A 56 -17.21 26.62 16.81
N ARG A 57 -15.92 26.55 16.45
CA ARG A 57 -14.99 27.68 16.60
C ARG A 57 -15.30 28.86 15.68
N ASN A 58 -15.72 28.59 14.45
CA ASN A 58 -16.12 29.65 13.52
C ASN A 58 -17.40 30.36 13.97
N LEU A 59 -18.37 29.63 14.53
CA LEU A 59 -19.63 30.20 15.02
C LEU A 59 -19.42 31.15 16.22
N LEU A 60 -18.48 30.82 17.10
CA LEU A 60 -18.14 31.61 18.30
C LEU A 60 -17.26 32.84 17.99
N SER A 61 -16.61 32.91 16.82
CA SER A 61 -15.83 34.08 16.41
C SER A 61 -16.65 35.20 15.76
N LEU A 62 -17.95 34.95 15.53
CA LEU A 62 -18.91 35.88 14.93
C LEU A 62 -19.81 36.57 15.99
N TYR A 63 -19.52 36.36 17.27
CA TYR A 63 -20.08 37.03 18.44
C TYR A 63 -18.96 37.66 19.26
#